data_AF-A0A9P0YS47-F1
#
_entry.id   AF-A0A9P0YS47-F1
#
_cell.length_a   1.000
_cell.length_b   1.000
_cell.length_c   1.000
_cell.angle_alpha   90.00
_cell.angle_beta   90.00
_cell.angle_gamma   90.00
#
_symmetry.space_group_name_H-M   'P 1'
#
loop_
_entity.id
_entity.type
_entity.pdbx_description
1 polymer ?
#
loop_
_entity_poly.entity_id
_entity_poly.type
_entity_poly.pdbx_seq_one_letter_code
_entity_poly.pdbx_strand_id
1 'polypeptide(L)'
;MLFDKVPEINKSRTNWSLRLRLIRAYTTPSLSNKSITNTMERVFHDSEGDKVHATIRRARVMHFKESLKEGQLYIVRNFIVAPDDMKYKTTTVAYKILLNHKTTAVDFNEGNFRSFLFNFRPFVQLAYANEVDHTELF
;
A
#
# COMPACT_ATOMS: atom_id res chain seq x y z
N MET A 1 -14.32 -8.43 -15.95
CA MET A 1 -13.72 -9.28 -14.89
C MET A 1 -14.02 -8.64 -13.55
N LEU A 2 -14.38 -9.45 -12.55
CA LEU A 2 -14.52 -8.98 -11.17
C LEU A 2 -13.11 -8.78 -10.58
N PHE A 3 -12.91 -7.68 -9.86
CA PHE A 3 -11.68 -7.42 -9.10
C PHE A 3 -11.94 -7.72 -7.64
N ASP A 4 -10.94 -8.24 -6.93
CA ASP A 4 -11.04 -8.47 -5.49
C ASP A 4 -11.01 -7.11 -4.75
N LYS A 5 -11.43 -7.11 -3.49
CA LYS A 5 -11.35 -5.93 -2.60
C LYS A 5 -10.18 -6.04 -1.63
N VAL A 6 -9.69 -4.89 -1.15
CA VAL A 6 -8.60 -4.88 -0.17
C VAL A 6 -8.94 -5.62 1.13
N PRO A 7 -10.14 -5.48 1.74
CA PRO A 7 -10.48 -6.21 2.96
C PRO A 7 -10.56 -7.74 2.79
N GLU A 8 -10.68 -8.24 1.57
CA GLU A 8 -10.81 -9.68 1.30
C GLU A 8 -9.44 -10.40 1.27
N ILE A 9 -8.35 -9.65 1.11
CA ILE A 9 -7.03 -10.24 0.95
C ILE A 9 -6.63 -11.08 2.16
N ASN A 10 -6.07 -12.25 1.88
CA ASN A 10 -5.60 -13.16 2.90
C ASN A 10 -4.55 -14.12 2.31
N LYS A 11 -3.97 -14.96 3.16
CA LYS A 11 -2.84 -15.85 2.82
C LYS A 11 -3.23 -17.11 2.02
N SER A 12 -4.52 -17.38 1.79
CA SER A 12 -4.98 -18.64 1.16
C SER A 12 -4.56 -18.79 -0.30
N ARG A 13 -4.32 -17.67 -1.00
CA ARG A 13 -3.97 -17.65 -2.42
C ARG A 13 -3.06 -16.48 -2.76
N THR A 14 -2.49 -16.52 -3.96
CA THR A 14 -1.58 -15.47 -4.47
C THR A 14 -2.04 -14.87 -5.80
N ASN A 15 -3.06 -15.43 -6.45
CA ASN A 15 -3.62 -14.96 -7.73
C ASN A 15 -4.65 -13.83 -7.57
N TRP A 16 -4.51 -13.01 -6.52
CA TRP A 16 -5.33 -11.82 -6.29
C TRP A 16 -5.21 -10.82 -7.43
N SER A 17 -6.27 -10.04 -7.66
CA SER A 17 -6.33 -8.99 -8.67
C SER A 17 -7.08 -7.76 -8.14
N LEU A 18 -6.32 -6.72 -7.76
CA LEU A 18 -6.84 -5.48 -7.18
C LEU A 18 -6.75 -4.31 -8.17
N ARG A 19 -7.72 -3.39 -8.11
CA ARG A 19 -7.62 -2.05 -8.70
C ARG A 19 -7.26 -1.05 -7.62
N LEU A 20 -6.11 -0.39 -7.77
CA LEU A 20 -5.50 0.38 -6.71
C LEU A 20 -5.03 1.75 -7.20
N ARG A 21 -5.30 2.80 -6.43
CA ARG A 21 -4.66 4.11 -6.59
C ARG A 21 -3.46 4.21 -5.66
N LEU A 22 -2.31 4.60 -6.19
CA LEU A 22 -1.13 4.85 -5.36
C LEU A 22 -1.24 6.23 -4.71
N ILE A 23 -1.34 6.30 -3.38
CA ILE A 23 -1.46 7.56 -2.64
C ILE A 23 -0.20 7.97 -1.88
N ARG A 24 0.70 7.03 -1.61
CA ARG A 24 2.00 7.36 -1.01
C ARG A 24 3.11 6.43 -1.46
N ALA A 25 4.28 7.00 -1.71
CA ALA A 25 5.49 6.32 -2.11
C ALA A 25 6.67 6.84 -1.28
N TYR A 26 7.43 5.91 -0.70
CA TYR A 26 8.70 6.23 -0.03
C TYR A 26 9.67 5.06 -0.12
N THR A 27 10.91 5.27 0.31
CA THR A 27 11.95 4.24 0.32
C THR A 27 12.60 4.19 1.70
N THR A 28 12.96 2.99 2.14
CA THR A 28 13.79 2.83 3.33
C THR A 28 15.24 2.56 2.92
N PRO A 29 16.23 3.20 3.56
CA PRO A 29 17.63 2.91 3.31
C PRO A 29 18.06 1.58 3.95
N SER A 30 19.13 0.99 3.45
CA SER A 30 19.78 -0.17 4.08
C SER A 30 20.47 0.22 5.37
N LEU A 31 20.37 -0.64 6.38
CA LEU A 31 21.02 -0.44 7.67
C LEU A 31 22.55 -0.46 7.55
N SER A 32 23.10 -1.27 6.63
CA SER A 32 24.54 -1.36 6.42
C SER A 32 25.10 -0.24 5.55
N ASN A 33 24.28 0.34 4.65
CA ASN A 33 24.68 1.47 3.83
C ASN A 33 23.46 2.33 3.47
N LYS A 34 23.40 3.53 4.06
CA LYS A 34 22.24 4.44 3.89
C LYS A 34 22.07 5.00 2.49
N SER A 35 23.10 4.94 1.62
CA SER A 35 22.99 5.34 0.21
C SER A 35 22.22 4.34 -0.64
N ILE A 36 21.99 3.12 -0.13
CA ILE A 36 21.34 2.04 -0.85
C ILE A 36 19.90 1.90 -0.36
N THR A 37 18.94 1.94 -1.28
CA THR A 37 17.55 1.58 -0.98
C THR A 37 17.43 0.10 -0.61
N ASN A 38 16.90 -0.18 0.58
CA ASN A 38 16.60 -1.53 1.05
C ASN A 38 15.21 -1.99 0.61
N THR A 39 14.21 -1.13 0.85
CA THR A 39 12.85 -1.37 0.40
C THR A 39 12.25 -0.12 -0.18
N MET A 40 11.28 -0.34 -1.04
CA MET A 40 10.43 0.69 -1.58
C MET A 40 9.02 0.39 -1.11
N GLU A 41 8.45 1.34 -0.36
CA GLU A 41 7.15 1.20 0.29
C GLU A 41 6.11 2.01 -0.46
N ARG A 42 4.91 1.46 -0.53
CA ARG A 42 3.78 2.01 -1.28
C ARG A 42 2.52 1.88 -0.44
N VAL A 43 1.69 2.91 -0.44
CA VAL A 43 0.37 2.88 0.18
C VAL A 43 -0.63 3.09 -0.94
N PHE A 44 -1.51 2.11 -1.11
CA PHE A 44 -2.58 2.15 -2.09
C PHE A 44 -3.93 2.27 -1.40
N HIS A 45 -4.96 2.71 -2.13
CA HIS A 45 -6.35 2.43 -1.77
C HIS A 45 -7.11 1.80 -2.95
N ASP A 46 -8.17 1.04 -2.66
CA ASP A 46 -9.10 0.53 -3.67
C ASP A 46 -10.25 1.51 -3.97
N SER A 47 -11.27 1.07 -4.71
CA SER A 47 -12.41 1.90 -5.09
C SER A 47 -13.31 2.32 -3.91
N GLU A 48 -13.27 1.59 -2.79
CA GLU A 48 -14.05 1.88 -1.58
C GLU A 48 -13.25 2.74 -0.59
N GLY A 49 -11.97 2.95 -0.85
CA GLY A 49 -11.06 3.76 -0.03
C GLY A 49 -10.28 2.93 0.99
N ASP A 50 -10.45 1.61 0.99
CA ASP A 50 -9.70 0.71 1.85
C ASP A 50 -8.23 0.70 1.44
N LYS A 51 -7.36 0.96 2.42
CA LYS A 51 -5.94 1.14 2.19
C LYS A 51 -5.19 -0.18 2.35
N VAL A 52 -4.15 -0.37 1.55
CA VAL A 52 -3.22 -1.49 1.70
C VAL A 52 -1.78 -1.04 1.59
N HIS A 53 -0.96 -1.51 2.52
CA HIS A 53 0.48 -1.32 2.47
C HIS A 53 1.12 -2.31 1.50
N ALA A 54 2.08 -1.85 0.72
CA ALA A 54 2.78 -2.65 -0.26
C ALA A 54 4.29 -2.46 -0.16
N THR A 55 5.02 -3.55 0.04
CA THR A 55 6.48 -3.55 0.16
C THR A 55 7.13 -4.18 -1.07
N ILE A 56 8.11 -3.47 -1.64
CA ILE A 56 8.98 -3.96 -2.71
C ILE A 56 10.39 -4.10 -2.15
N ARG A 57 10.87 -5.34 -2.07
CA ARG A 57 12.23 -5.64 -1.56
C ARG A 57 13.30 -5.22 -2.56
N ARG A 58 14.51 -4.94 -2.06
CA ARG A 58 15.69 -4.52 -2.82
C ARG A 58 15.83 -5.14 -4.22
N ALA A 59 15.71 -6.47 -4.32
CA ALA A 59 15.84 -7.22 -5.57
C ALA A 59 14.86 -6.80 -6.68
N ARG A 60 13.77 -6.09 -6.33
CA ARG A 60 12.71 -5.64 -7.25
C ARG A 60 12.54 -4.13 -7.28
N VAL A 61 13.28 -3.36 -6.49
CA VAL A 61 13.18 -1.89 -6.46
C VAL A 61 13.39 -1.29 -7.85
N MET A 62 14.47 -1.70 -8.54
CA MET A 62 14.79 -1.19 -9.87
C MET A 62 13.71 -1.48 -10.93
N HIS A 63 12.93 -2.55 -10.74
CA HIS A 63 11.85 -2.91 -11.67
C HIS A 63 10.63 -2.00 -11.53
N PHE A 64 10.32 -1.55 -10.30
CA PHE A 64 9.10 -0.79 -10.02
C PHE A 64 9.32 0.70 -9.82
N LYS A 65 10.57 1.16 -9.66
CA LYS A 65 10.85 2.54 -9.24
C LYS A 65 10.31 3.61 -10.19
N GLU A 66 10.35 3.36 -11.49
CA GLU A 66 9.89 4.32 -12.52
C GLU A 66 8.40 4.14 -12.87
N SER A 67 7.83 2.96 -12.59
CA SER A 67 6.47 2.62 -13.00
C SER A 67 5.41 2.96 -11.96
N LEU A 68 5.73 2.91 -10.66
CA LEU A 68 4.78 3.17 -9.58
C LEU A 68 4.87 4.62 -9.08
N LYS A 69 4.11 5.51 -9.72
CA LYS A 69 3.97 6.95 -9.43
C LYS A 69 2.70 7.26 -8.64
N GLU A 70 2.82 8.14 -7.64
CA GLU A 70 1.69 8.63 -6.84
C GLU A 70 0.61 9.27 -7.73
N GLY A 71 -0.65 9.16 -7.30
CA GLY A 71 -1.84 9.63 -7.99
C GLY A 71 -2.35 8.70 -9.11
N GLN A 72 -1.52 7.79 -9.60
CA GLN A 72 -1.87 6.89 -10.70
C GLN A 72 -2.62 5.63 -10.23
N LEU A 73 -3.35 5.02 -11.16
CA LEU A 73 -4.12 3.81 -10.96
C LEU A 73 -3.42 2.60 -11.56
N TYR A 74 -3.47 1.48 -10.84
CA TYR A 74 -2.83 0.23 -11.23
C TYR A 74 -3.75 -0.95 -11.02
N ILE A 75 -3.75 -1.86 -11.98
CA ILE A 75 -4.22 -3.21 -11.75
C ILE A 75 -3.03 -4.03 -11.24
N VAL A 76 -3.09 -4.42 -9.97
CA VAL A 76 -2.02 -5.17 -9.30
C VAL A 76 -2.46 -6.61 -9.12
N ARG A 77 -1.66 -7.56 -9.64
CA ARG A 77 -1.96 -9.00 -9.59
C ARG A 77 -0.79 -9.84 -9.13
N ASN A 78 -1.05 -11.06 -8.68
CA ASN A 78 -0.03 -12.08 -8.44
C ASN A 78 1.01 -11.67 -7.36
N PHE A 79 0.53 -11.08 -6.26
CA PHE A 79 1.35 -10.64 -5.14
C PHE A 79 1.29 -11.62 -3.96
N ILE A 80 2.24 -11.50 -3.03
CA ILE A 80 2.24 -12.26 -1.77
C ILE A 80 1.52 -11.44 -0.70
N VAL A 81 0.73 -12.09 0.15
CA VAL A 81 0.11 -11.46 1.32
C VAL A 81 0.92 -11.83 2.57
N ALA A 82 1.26 -10.83 3.39
CA ALA A 82 1.99 -10.99 4.65
C ALA A 82 1.27 -10.24 5.78
N PRO A 83 1.42 -10.64 7.06
CA PRO A 83 0.96 -9.82 8.17
C PRO A 83 1.56 -8.41 8.08
N ASP A 84 0.76 -7.40 8.41
CA ASP A 84 1.30 -6.08 8.60
C ASP A 84 1.97 -5.98 9.99
N ASP A 85 3.29 -6.14 10.00
CA ASP A 85 4.19 -6.02 11.15
C ASP A 85 4.82 -4.63 11.27
N MET A 86 4.34 -3.65 10.49
CA MET A 86 4.84 -2.28 10.55
C MET A 86 4.54 -1.65 11.91
N LYS A 87 5.54 -0.99 12.50
CA LYS A 87 5.37 -0.18 13.73
C LYS A 87 4.38 0.97 13.52
N TYR A 88 4.43 1.59 12.35
CA TYR A 88 3.52 2.67 11.97
C TYR A 88 2.51 2.15 10.95
N LYS A 89 1.23 2.26 11.30
CA LYS A 89 0.10 1.72 10.53
C LYS A 89 -0.34 2.71 9.48
N THR A 90 -0.34 2.22 8.24
CA THR A 90 -0.83 2.99 7.08
C THR A 90 -2.28 2.64 6.70
N THR A 91 -2.82 1.62 7.35
CA THR A 91 -4.14 1.04 7.15
C THR A 91 -4.54 0.27 8.41
N THR A 92 -5.85 0.10 8.62
CA THR A 92 -6.42 -0.76 9.65
C THR A 92 -6.42 -2.24 9.24
N VAL A 93 -6.14 -2.54 7.98
CA VAL A 93 -6.08 -3.91 7.44
C VAL A 93 -4.88 -4.66 8.03
N ALA A 94 -5.11 -5.87 8.55
CA ALA A 94 -4.09 -6.69 9.23
C ALA A 94 -2.99 -7.25 8.32
N TYR A 95 -3.07 -7.00 7.01
CA TYR A 95 -2.19 -7.55 5.99
C TYR A 95 -1.58 -6.46 5.13
N LYS A 96 -0.34 -6.71 4.70
CA LYS A 96 0.35 -5.98 3.64
C LYS A 96 0.59 -6.90 2.45
N ILE A 97 0.82 -6.32 1.28
CA ILE A 97 1.19 -7.05 0.07
C ILE A 97 2.68 -6.90 -0.23
N LEU A 98 3.30 -7.96 -0.74
CA LEU A 98 4.68 -7.96 -1.20
C LEU A 98 4.70 -8.11 -2.71
N LEU A 99 5.25 -7.10 -3.39
CA LEU A 99 5.43 -7.11 -4.83
C LEU A 99 6.69 -7.90 -5.16
N ASN A 100 6.51 -9.04 -5.80
CA ASN A 100 7.57 -9.99 -6.12
C ASN A 100 7.79 -10.09 -7.64
N HIS A 101 8.51 -11.12 -8.08
CA HIS A 101 8.84 -11.35 -9.48
C HIS A 101 7.66 -11.82 -10.36
N LYS A 102 6.59 -12.32 -9.75
CA LYS A 102 5.35 -12.72 -10.43
C LYS A 102 4.33 -11.58 -10.47
N THR A 103 4.54 -10.55 -9.65
CA THR A 103 3.60 -9.45 -9.51
C THR A 103 3.60 -8.58 -10.75
N THR A 104 2.40 -8.35 -11.30
CA THR A 104 2.18 -7.39 -12.38
C THR A 104 1.49 -6.17 -11.83
N ALA A 105 1.97 -4.97 -12.15
CA ALA A 105 1.29 -3.70 -11.89
C ALA A 105 1.16 -2.97 -13.22
N VAL A 106 -0.03 -2.98 -13.80
CA VAL A 106 -0.32 -2.35 -15.10
C VAL A 106 -1.09 -1.07 -14.84
N ASP A 107 -0.57 0.03 -15.36
CA ASP A 107 -1.25 1.32 -15.28
C ASP A 107 -2.57 1.27 -16.06
N PHE A 108 -3.57 1.97 -15.56
CA PHE A 108 -4.83 2.16 -16.27
C PHE A 108 -5.41 3.54 -15.97
N ASN A 109 -6.36 3.97 -16.78
CA ASN A 109 -7.05 5.23 -16.58
C ASN A 109 -8.55 4.98 -16.36
N GLU A 110 -9.12 5.58 -15.33
CA GLU A 110 -10.54 5.53 -15.00
C GLU A 110 -10.94 6.88 -14.39
N GLY A 111 -11.64 7.71 -15.16
CA GLY A 111 -11.91 9.11 -14.80
C GLY A 111 -12.74 9.29 -13.54
N ASN A 112 -13.58 8.31 -13.19
CA ASN A 112 -14.47 8.35 -12.02
C ASN A 112 -13.91 7.60 -10.80
N PHE A 113 -12.64 7.16 -10.84
CA PHE A 113 -12.04 6.52 -9.67
C PHE A 113 -11.74 7.57 -8.59
N ARG A 114 -12.55 7.58 -7.53
CA ARG A 114 -12.42 8.53 -6.42
C ARG A 114 -11.04 8.45 -5.76
N SER A 115 -10.53 9.58 -5.31
CA SER A 115 -9.25 9.68 -4.63
C SER A 115 -9.45 9.81 -3.12
N PHE A 116 -8.97 8.83 -2.35
CA PHE A 116 -9.09 8.79 -0.88
C PHE A 116 -7.72 9.00 -0.24
N LEU A 117 -7.32 10.27 -0.08
CA LEU A 117 -6.01 10.62 0.50
C LEU A 117 -6.04 10.64 2.04
N PHE A 118 -7.12 11.14 2.63
CA PHE A 118 -7.20 11.46 4.06
C PHE A 118 -8.36 10.73 4.74
N ASN A 119 -8.15 10.26 5.97
CA ASN A 119 -9.23 9.88 6.88
C ASN A 119 -9.43 11.00 7.90
N PHE A 120 -10.30 11.96 7.61
CA PHE A 120 -10.54 13.05 8.56
C PHE A 120 -11.21 12.53 9.83
N ARG A 121 -10.64 12.92 10.98
CA ARG A 121 -11.19 12.67 12.31
C ARG A 121 -11.70 13.99 12.90
N PRO A 122 -12.84 14.02 13.61
CA PRO A 122 -13.26 15.17 14.37
C PRO A 122 -12.22 15.56 15.42
N PHE A 123 -12.00 16.86 15.63
CA PHE A 123 -11.03 17.37 16.62
C PHE A 123 -11.26 16.84 18.04
N VAL A 124 -12.50 16.54 18.42
CA VAL A 124 -12.81 15.96 19.74
C VAL A 124 -12.11 14.61 19.98
N GLN A 125 -11.84 13.83 18.92
CA GLN A 125 -11.08 12.58 19.03
C GLN A 125 -9.58 12.81 19.26
N LEU A 126 -9.12 14.06 19.16
CA LEU A 126 -7.74 14.46 19.43
C LEU A 126 -7.62 15.22 20.76
N ALA A 127 -8.70 15.36 21.52
CA ALA A 127 -8.73 16.14 22.76
C ALA A 127 -7.91 15.48 23.89
N TYR A 128 -7.76 14.15 23.85
CA TYR A 128 -7.09 13.37 24.88
C TYR A 128 -5.91 12.59 24.27
N ALA A 129 -4.69 13.01 24.57
CA ALA A 129 -3.48 12.44 23.96
C ALA A 129 -3.33 10.93 24.19
N ASN A 130 -3.82 10.42 25.32
CA ASN A 130 -3.81 9.00 25.67
C ASN A 130 -4.82 8.15 24.86
N GLU A 131 -5.77 8.78 24.16
CA GLU A 131 -6.76 8.09 23.32
C GLU A 131 -6.36 8.08 21.84
N VAL A 132 -5.27 8.79 21.49
CA VAL A 132 -4.76 8.86 20.11
C VAL A 132 -3.81 7.70 19.86
N ASP A 133 -4.10 6.88 18.86
CA ASP A 133 -3.14 5.90 18.36
C ASP A 133 -2.01 6.62 17.61
N HIS A 134 -0.87 6.80 18.31
CA HIS A 134 0.32 7.43 17.74
C HIS A 134 1.03 6.60 16.65
N THR A 135 0.53 5.40 16.37
CA THR A 135 1.03 4.55 15.28
C THR A 135 0.27 4.73 13.97
N GLU A 136 -0.94 5.29 13.99
CA GLU A 136 -1.71 5.58 12.77
C GLU A 136 -1.12 6.78 12.01
N LEU A 137 -0.86 6.59 10.70
CA LEU A 137 -0.31 7.63 9.84
C LEU A 137 -1.35 8.32 8.92
N PHE A 138 -2.60 7.83 8.84
CA PHE A 138 -3.62 8.35 7.90
C PHE A 138 -5.07 8.32 8.36
#